data_AF-A0A2A4MY89-F1
#
_entry.id   AF-A0A2A4MY89-F1
#
_cell.length_a   1.000
_cell.length_b   1.000
_cell.length_c   1.000
_cell.angle_alpha   90.00
_cell.angle_beta   90.00
_cell.angle_gamma   90.00
#
_symmetry.space_group_name_H-M   'P 1'
#
loop_
_entity.id
_entity.type
_entity.pdbx_description
1 polymer ?
#
loop_
_entity_poly.entity_id
_entity_poly.type
_entity_poly.pdbx_seq_one_letter_code
_entity_poly.pdbx_strand_id
1 'polypeptide(L)'
;HNYCLPVLKRNTHQHALIKAATSGNPKFFLGTDSAPHAQHAKETACGCAGIYSAHAAIELYAEVFDAADALDKLEGFASHFGADFYQLPRNTSTITLIKQPWEVPESYPFADQDLIPMRAGQTIHWQVAS
;
A
#
# COMPACT_ATOMS: atom_id res chain seq x y z
N HIS A 1 9.55 12.19 -2.63
CA HIS A 1 8.99 11.19 -1.71
C HIS A 1 8.95 9.74 -2.22
N ASN A 2 9.24 9.44 -3.49
CA ASN A 2 9.15 8.07 -4.04
C ASN A 2 10.45 7.22 -3.94
N TYR A 3 11.45 7.68 -3.19
CA TYR A 3 12.68 6.92 -2.98
C TYR A 3 12.54 6.00 -1.76
N CYS A 4 12.72 4.69 -1.96
CA CYS A 4 12.72 3.64 -0.95
C CYS A 4 13.78 2.57 -1.26
N LEU A 5 13.98 1.64 -0.32
CA LEU A 5 14.80 0.46 -0.51
C LEU A 5 13.95 -0.79 -0.25
N PRO A 6 13.97 -1.80 -1.14
CA PRO A 6 14.62 -1.79 -2.46
C PRO A 6 14.03 -0.75 -3.43
N VAL A 7 14.86 -0.10 -4.25
CA VAL A 7 14.42 0.98 -5.16
C VAL A 7 13.39 0.52 -6.20
N LEU A 8 12.47 1.39 -6.62
CA LEU A 8 11.61 1.16 -7.77
C LEU A 8 12.43 0.74 -9.01
N LYS A 9 11.97 -0.28 -9.71
CA LYS A 9 12.66 -0.88 -10.86
C LYS A 9 11.89 -0.60 -12.17
N ARG A 10 12.38 -1.20 -13.25
CA ARG A 10 11.75 -1.12 -14.59
C ARG A 10 10.36 -1.73 -14.58
N ASN A 11 9.52 -1.27 -15.52
CA ASN A 11 8.13 -1.72 -15.67
C ASN A 11 7.98 -3.25 -15.81
N THR A 12 8.94 -3.93 -16.45
CA THR A 12 8.93 -5.40 -16.55
C THR A 12 8.93 -6.10 -15.19
N HIS A 13 9.65 -5.55 -14.21
CA HIS A 13 9.65 -6.07 -12.84
C HIS A 13 8.36 -5.72 -12.13
N GLN A 14 7.81 -4.52 -12.33
CA GLN A 14 6.52 -4.12 -11.77
C GLN A 14 5.40 -5.06 -12.24
N HIS A 15 5.30 -5.33 -13.54
CA HIS A 15 4.32 -6.28 -14.08
C HIS A 15 4.50 -7.70 -13.51
N ALA A 16 5.74 -8.16 -13.30
CA ALA A 16 6.00 -9.45 -12.68
C ALA A 16 5.52 -9.49 -11.21
N LEU A 17 5.72 -8.40 -10.45
CA LEU A 17 5.23 -8.27 -9.08
C LEU A 17 3.70 -8.22 -9.03
N ILE A 18 3.06 -7.46 -9.93
CA ILE A 18 1.59 -7.42 -10.04
C ILE A 18 1.06 -8.83 -10.30
N LYS A 19 1.62 -9.54 -11.29
CA LYS A 19 1.22 -10.92 -11.60
C LYS A 19 1.40 -11.85 -10.40
N ALA A 20 2.47 -11.70 -9.62
CA ALA A 20 2.70 -12.50 -8.43
C ALA A 20 1.69 -12.19 -7.32
N ALA A 21 1.47 -10.91 -7.02
CA ALA A 21 0.51 -10.46 -6.01
C ALA A 21 -0.92 -10.91 -6.34
N THR A 22 -1.32 -10.83 -7.62
CA THR A 22 -2.66 -11.22 -8.10
C THR A 22 -2.75 -12.68 -8.56
N SER A 23 -1.78 -13.52 -8.17
CA SER A 23 -1.74 -14.93 -8.61
C SER A 23 -2.68 -15.85 -7.82
N GLY A 24 -3.03 -15.50 -6.58
CA GLY A 24 -3.68 -16.41 -5.63
C GLY A 24 -2.73 -17.46 -5.02
N ASN A 25 -1.42 -17.35 -5.26
CA ASN A 25 -0.43 -18.23 -4.65
C ASN A 25 -0.18 -17.82 -3.19
N PRO A 26 -0.35 -18.73 -2.20
CA PRO A 26 -0.27 -18.41 -0.78
C PRO A 26 1.12 -17.99 -0.27
N LYS A 27 2.14 -18.03 -1.13
CA LYS A 27 3.50 -17.56 -0.80
C LYS A 27 3.68 -16.04 -0.94
N PHE A 28 2.72 -15.34 -1.53
CA PHE A 28 2.76 -13.89 -1.69
C PHE A 28 1.61 -13.28 -0.88
N PHE A 29 1.94 -12.37 0.03
CA PHE A 29 0.97 -11.72 0.92
C PHE A 29 1.36 -10.28 1.19
N LEU A 30 0.40 -9.51 1.70
CA LEU A 30 0.52 -8.07 1.92
C LEU A 30 1.60 -7.73 2.95
N GLY A 31 2.48 -6.81 2.56
CA GLY A 31 3.39 -6.09 3.45
C GLY A 31 3.54 -4.68 2.92
N THR A 32 3.17 -3.66 3.69
CA THR A 32 3.14 -2.27 3.19
C THR A 32 4.52 -1.66 3.04
N ASP A 33 5.47 -2.10 3.89
CA ASP A 33 6.75 -1.43 4.10
C ASP A 33 6.57 0.09 4.30
N SER A 34 5.46 0.48 4.97
CA SER A 34 5.17 1.88 5.22
C SER A 34 6.23 2.45 6.15
N ALA A 35 7.07 3.34 5.62
CA ALA A 35 8.26 3.86 6.28
C ALA A 35 8.17 5.39 6.35
N PRO A 36 7.51 5.96 7.39
CA PRO A 36 7.34 7.39 7.53
C PRO A 36 8.65 8.08 7.88
N HIS A 37 8.93 9.19 7.20
CA HIS A 37 9.99 10.12 7.52
C HIS A 37 9.46 11.55 7.41
N ALA A 38 9.81 12.41 8.36
CA ALA A 38 9.47 13.83 8.29
C ALA A 38 9.92 14.44 6.95
N GLN A 39 9.15 15.40 6.44
CA GLN A 39 9.37 16.00 5.12
C GLN A 39 10.81 16.50 4.94
N HIS A 40 11.36 17.22 5.93
CA HIS A 40 12.73 17.75 5.87
C HIS A 40 13.80 16.66 5.76
N ALA A 41 13.55 15.46 6.31
CA ALA A 41 14.49 14.34 6.23
C ALA A 41 14.46 13.65 4.86
N LYS A 42 13.42 13.91 4.05
CA LYS A 42 13.28 13.43 2.67
C LYS A 42 13.75 14.47 1.65
N GLU A 43 13.44 15.74 1.90
CA GLU A 43 13.74 16.89 1.02
C GLU A 43 15.07 17.54 1.39
N THR A 44 16.13 16.74 1.36
CA THR A 44 17.50 17.13 1.70
C THR A 44 18.48 16.56 0.68
N ALA A 45 19.73 17.01 0.73
CA ALA A 45 20.80 16.54 -0.16
C ALA A 45 21.06 15.03 -0.06
N CYS A 46 20.70 14.40 1.07
CA CYS A 46 20.79 12.96 1.29
C CYS A 46 19.48 12.42 1.90
N GLY A 47 18.38 12.50 1.15
CA GLY A 47 17.06 12.13 1.64
C GLY A 47 16.92 10.66 2.06
N CYS A 48 16.26 10.41 3.18
CA CYS A 48 15.99 9.07 3.71
C CYS A 48 15.21 8.19 2.71
N ALA A 49 15.47 6.88 2.72
CA ALA A 49 14.72 5.91 1.92
C ALA A 49 13.49 5.43 2.69
N GLY A 50 12.30 5.52 2.09
CA GLY A 50 11.04 5.09 2.72
C GLY A 50 9.83 5.81 2.11
N ILE A 51 8.70 5.12 2.01
CA ILE A 51 7.44 5.66 1.48
C ILE A 51 6.35 5.47 2.54
N TYR A 52 5.60 6.53 2.85
CA TYR A 52 4.48 6.45 3.77
C TYR A 52 3.20 6.03 3.04
N SER A 53 2.82 4.76 3.18
CA SER A 53 1.66 4.16 2.51
C SER A 53 0.54 3.74 3.45
N ALA A 54 0.78 3.71 4.78
CA ALA A 54 -0.20 3.21 5.75
C ALA A 54 -1.53 3.99 5.79
N HIS A 55 -1.55 5.27 5.37
CA HIS A 55 -2.74 6.11 5.35
C HIS A 55 -3.87 5.60 4.45
N ALA A 56 -3.56 4.83 3.41
CA ALA A 56 -4.50 4.30 2.42
C ALA A 56 -4.06 2.91 1.92
N ALA A 57 -3.44 2.12 2.80
CA ALA A 57 -2.70 0.92 2.39
C ALA A 57 -3.58 -0.05 1.60
N ILE A 58 -4.76 -0.41 2.12
CA ILE A 58 -5.62 -1.41 1.50
C ILE A 58 -6.29 -0.86 0.23
N GLU A 59 -6.61 0.43 0.21
CA GLU A 59 -7.15 1.14 -0.95
C GLU A 59 -6.17 1.13 -2.13
N LEU A 60 -4.88 1.38 -1.87
CA LEU A 60 -3.83 1.35 -2.89
C LEU A 60 -3.64 -0.06 -3.47
N TYR A 61 -3.74 -1.11 -2.64
CA TYR A 61 -3.74 -2.49 -3.14
C TYR A 61 -5.00 -2.80 -3.94
N ALA A 62 -6.17 -2.33 -3.49
CA ALA A 62 -7.43 -2.52 -4.21
C ALA A 62 -7.39 -1.91 -5.62
N GLU A 63 -6.80 -0.72 -5.81
CA GLU A 63 -6.59 -0.13 -7.14
C GLU A 63 -5.78 -1.06 -8.07
N VAL A 64 -4.72 -1.68 -7.55
CA VAL A 64 -3.87 -2.59 -8.33
C VAL A 64 -4.61 -3.88 -8.69
N PHE A 65 -5.36 -4.46 -7.74
CA PHE A 65 -6.11 -5.70 -7.96
C PHE A 65 -7.31 -5.49 -8.88
N ASP A 66 -7.99 -4.34 -8.78
CA ASP A 66 -9.06 -3.90 -9.69
C ASP A 66 -8.53 -3.69 -11.11
N ALA A 67 -7.42 -2.97 -11.27
CA ALA A 67 -6.79 -2.76 -12.58
C ALA A 67 -6.28 -4.07 -13.23
N ALA A 68 -6.03 -5.10 -12.43
CA ALA A 68 -5.61 -6.43 -12.88
C ALA A 68 -6.78 -7.42 -13.06
N ASP A 69 -8.04 -6.97 -12.92
CA ASP A 69 -9.25 -7.80 -12.97
C ASP A 69 -9.16 -9.01 -12.01
N ALA A 70 -8.72 -8.76 -10.78
CA ALA A 70 -8.36 -9.78 -9.80
C ALA A 70 -8.80 -9.45 -8.37
N LEU A 71 -9.86 -8.64 -8.20
CA LEU A 71 -10.38 -8.25 -6.87
C LEU A 71 -10.77 -9.44 -6.00
N ASP A 72 -11.23 -10.52 -6.61
CA ASP A 72 -11.55 -11.79 -5.94
C ASP A 72 -10.36 -12.40 -5.18
N LYS A 73 -9.12 -12.03 -5.54
CA LYS A 73 -7.90 -12.53 -4.91
C LYS A 73 -7.35 -11.61 -3.83
N LEU A 74 -7.91 -10.40 -3.67
CA LEU A 74 -7.41 -9.42 -2.71
C LEU A 74 -7.49 -9.93 -1.27
N GLU A 75 -8.58 -10.61 -0.90
CA GLU A 75 -8.76 -11.15 0.45
C GLU A 75 -7.67 -12.18 0.78
N GLY A 76 -7.43 -13.15 -0.12
CA GLY A 76 -6.37 -14.13 0.06
C GLY A 76 -5.02 -13.48 0.36
N PHE A 77 -4.64 -12.51 -0.48
CA PHE A 77 -3.39 -11.76 -0.37
C PHE A 77 -3.29 -10.89 0.91
N ALA A 78 -4.38 -10.23 1.29
CA ALA A 78 -4.39 -9.22 2.35
C ALA A 78 -4.71 -9.76 3.76
N SER A 79 -5.47 -10.85 3.87
CA SER A 79 -5.98 -11.33 5.16
C SER A 79 -5.70 -12.80 5.48
N HIS A 80 -5.52 -13.67 4.47
CA HIS A 80 -5.38 -15.12 4.72
C HIS A 80 -3.92 -15.58 4.69
N PHE A 81 -3.22 -15.36 3.59
CA PHE A 81 -1.93 -16.01 3.32
C PHE A 81 -0.84 -15.63 4.33
N GLY A 82 -0.82 -14.37 4.78
CA GLY A 82 0.09 -13.92 5.83
C GLY A 82 -0.19 -14.60 7.17
N ALA A 83 -1.46 -14.64 7.61
CA ALA A 83 -1.84 -15.30 8.85
C ALA A 83 -1.47 -16.80 8.83
N ASP A 84 -1.78 -17.49 7.73
CA ASP A 84 -1.45 -18.90 7.54
C ASP A 84 0.07 -19.14 7.61
N PHE A 85 0.87 -18.30 6.93
CA PHE A 85 2.34 -18.40 6.94
C PHE A 85 2.93 -18.23 8.34
N TYR A 86 2.43 -17.26 9.10
CA TYR A 86 2.85 -16.99 10.47
C TYR A 86 2.18 -17.91 11.51
N GLN A 87 1.34 -18.86 11.08
CA GLN A 87 0.59 -19.77 11.96
C GLN A 87 -0.29 -19.05 12.99
N LEU A 88 -0.87 -17.93 12.57
CA LEU A 88 -1.82 -17.14 13.35
C LEU A 88 -3.25 -17.42 12.90
N PRO A 89 -4.26 -17.29 13.79
CA PRO A 89 -5.65 -17.41 13.39
C PRO A 89 -6.00 -16.29 12.39
N ARG A 90 -6.84 -16.62 11.41
CA ARG A 90 -7.41 -15.64 10.49
C ARG A 90 -8.36 -14.71 11.26
N ASN A 91 -8.39 -13.44 10.86
CA ASN A 91 -9.35 -12.47 11.40
C ASN A 91 -10.79 -12.90 11.10
N THR A 92 -11.69 -12.68 12.06
CA THR A 92 -13.13 -12.96 11.91
C THR A 92 -13.95 -11.69 11.65
N SER A 93 -13.33 -10.52 11.79
CA SER A 93 -13.93 -9.24 11.42
C SER A 93 -13.81 -9.00 9.92
N THR A 94 -14.74 -8.23 9.38
CA THR A 94 -14.75 -7.83 7.97
C THR A 94 -14.54 -6.33 7.88
N ILE A 95 -13.84 -5.91 6.83
CA ILE A 95 -13.88 -4.52 6.35
C ILE A 95 -14.57 -4.49 4.99
N THR A 96 -15.19 -3.36 4.64
CA THR A 96 -15.81 -3.16 3.33
C THR A 96 -15.08 -2.07 2.57
N LEU A 97 -14.62 -2.40 1.36
CA LEU A 97 -14.08 -1.42 0.42
C LEU A 97 -15.15 -1.02 -0.58
N ILE A 98 -15.32 0.28 -0.76
CA ILE A 98 -16.20 0.85 -1.78
C ILE A 98 -15.38 1.58 -2.84
N LYS A 99 -15.81 1.49 -4.09
CA LYS A 99 -15.18 2.19 -5.22
C LYS A 99 -15.64 3.65 -5.24
N GLN A 100 -15.18 4.40 -4.24
CA GLN A 100 -15.49 5.81 -4.05
C GLN A 100 -14.21 6.64 -4.13
N PRO A 101 -14.09 7.54 -5.12
CA PRO A 101 -12.94 8.42 -5.21
C PRO A 101 -12.84 9.40 -4.04
N TRP A 102 -11.62 9.61 -3.55
CA TRP A 102 -11.31 10.63 -2.56
C TRP A 102 -9.91 11.20 -2.77
N GLU A 103 -9.69 12.43 -2.32
CA GLU A 103 -8.39 13.11 -2.44
C GLU A 103 -7.52 12.82 -1.23
N VAL A 104 -6.31 12.32 -1.49
CA VAL A 104 -5.31 12.11 -0.46
C VAL A 104 -4.79 13.47 0.00
N PRO A 105 -4.79 13.77 1.32
CA PRO A 105 -4.23 15.01 1.85
C PRO A 105 -2.79 15.25 1.40
N GLU A 106 -2.42 16.52 1.23
CA GLU A 106 -1.05 16.92 0.88
C GLU A 106 -0.03 16.51 1.96
N SER A 107 -0.45 16.53 3.22
CA SER A 107 0.37 16.09 4.36
C SER A 107 -0.49 15.55 5.50
N TYR A 108 0.16 14.81 6.39
CA TYR A 108 -0.36 14.43 7.70
C TYR A 108 0.52 15.01 8.82
N PRO A 109 -0.05 15.37 9.98
CA PRO A 109 0.74 15.78 11.14
C PRO A 109 1.68 14.65 11.62
N PHE A 110 2.93 14.99 11.91
CA PHE A 110 3.93 14.06 12.42
C PHE A 110 4.80 14.73 13.49
N ALA A 111 4.27 14.75 14.72
CA ALA A 111 4.76 15.61 15.80
C ALA A 111 4.78 17.08 15.34
N ASP A 112 5.90 17.78 15.51
CA ASP A 112 6.07 19.18 15.09
C ASP A 112 6.49 19.32 13.62
N GLN A 113 6.24 18.30 12.80
CA GLN A 113 6.69 18.22 11.40
C GLN A 113 5.57 17.67 10.51
N ASP A 114 5.74 17.83 9.20
CA ASP A 114 4.84 17.26 8.20
C ASP A 114 5.34 15.89 7.70
N LEU A 115 4.39 15.01 7.41
CA LEU A 115 4.61 13.73 6.75
C LEU A 115 3.89 13.71 5.40
N ILE A 116 4.63 13.51 4.33
CA ILE A 116 4.07 13.49 2.96
C ILE A 116 3.66 12.05 2.60
N PRO A 117 2.37 11.76 2.41
CA PRO A 117 1.90 10.44 2.03
C PRO A 117 2.25 10.10 0.57
N MET A 118 2.36 8.80 0.29
CA MET A 118 2.24 8.30 -1.07
C MET A 118 0.94 8.82 -1.66
N ARG A 119 0.96 9.33 -2.91
CA ARG A 119 -0.22 9.92 -3.57
C ARG A 119 -0.71 11.25 -2.97
N ALA A 120 0.09 11.97 -2.18
CA ALA A 120 -0.24 13.33 -1.72
C ALA A 120 -0.82 14.22 -2.85
N GLY A 121 -1.96 14.85 -2.59
CA GLY A 121 -2.67 15.74 -3.52
C GLY A 121 -3.35 15.02 -4.70
N GLN A 122 -3.31 13.69 -4.76
CA GLN A 122 -3.91 12.90 -5.84
C GLN A 122 -5.21 12.23 -5.39
N THR A 123 -6.08 11.96 -6.36
CA THR A 123 -7.28 11.14 -6.15
C THR A 123 -6.94 9.65 -6.19
N ILE A 124 -7.47 8.88 -5.24
CA ILE A 124 -7.50 7.41 -5.28
C ILE A 124 -8.96 6.93 -5.28
N HIS A 125 -9.22 5.72 -5.78
CA HIS A 125 -10.55 5.29 -6.24
C HIS A 125 -11.27 4.31 -5.30
N TRP A 126 -10.60 3.85 -4.26
CA TRP A 126 -11.16 2.93 -3.26
C TRP A 126 -11.09 3.59 -1.89
N GLN A 127 -12.05 3.25 -1.02
CA GLN A 127 -12.14 3.76 0.34
C GLN A 127 -12.68 2.67 1.27
N VAL A 128 -12.11 2.53 2.48
CA VAL A 128 -12.74 1.73 3.55
C VAL A 128 -13.99 2.43 4.07
N ALA A 129 -15.12 1.71 4.08
CA ALA A 129 -16.41 2.21 4.56
C ALA A 129 -16.75 1.76 5.99
N SER A 130 -16.30 0.57 6.38
CA SER A 130 -16.55 -0.07 7.69
C SER A 130 -15.50 -1.12 7.97
#